data_AF-A0A935BWQ6-F1
#
_entry.id   AF-A0A935BWQ6-F1
#
_cell.length_a   1.000
_cell.length_b   1.000
_cell.length_c   1.000
_cell.angle_alpha   90.00
_cell.angle_beta   90.00
_cell.angle_gamma   90.00
#
_symmetry.space_group_name_H-M   'P 1'
#
loop_
_entity.id
_entity.type
_entity.pdbx_description
1 polymer ?
#
loop_
_entity_poly.entity_id
_entity_poly.type
_entity_poly.pdbx_seq_one_letter_code
_entity_poly.pdbx_strand_id
1 'polypeptide(L)'
;MNAENWNRARSNFNHNWLKNRLIVTLSRTRNVLNGKVHDEAIWADLTALLSEWPERMAEAKDIMMSYPDAASPRQSVETSLAANVPKDVAGWLADVAVQRWKEQESPNEKYADAVGALNDLDSHMREFNVLLSSSVAPLDEGDTCALERLLLAANHLGKAMSTLGRLQG
;
A
#
# COMPACT_ATOMS: atom_id res chain seq x y z
N MET A 1 -4.20 6.03 15.60
CA MET A 1 -3.42 4.75 15.60
C MET A 1 -2.02 5.07 16.12
N ASN A 2 -1.44 4.27 17.03
CA ASN A 2 -0.04 4.52 17.47
C ASN A 2 0.96 3.98 16.43
N ALA A 3 2.24 4.36 16.55
CA ALA A 3 3.30 4.02 15.62
C ALA A 3 3.46 2.50 15.37
N GLU A 4 3.37 1.68 16.43
CA GLU A 4 3.48 0.22 16.34
C GLU A 4 2.30 -0.42 15.61
N ASN A 5 1.07 -0.03 15.98
CA ASN A 5 -0.14 -0.53 15.33
C ASN A 5 -0.19 -0.13 13.86
N TRP A 6 0.25 1.09 13.55
CA TRP A 6 0.37 1.57 12.18
C TRP A 6 1.36 0.77 11.36
N ASN A 7 2.57 0.54 11.88
CA ASN A 7 3.57 -0.23 11.16
C ASN A 7 3.11 -1.68 10.94
N ARG A 8 2.43 -2.29 11.92
CA ARG A 8 1.82 -3.62 11.79
C ARG A 8 0.74 -3.64 10.71
N ALA A 9 -0.20 -2.70 10.73
CA ALA A 9 -1.28 -2.62 9.74
C ALA A 9 -0.72 -2.42 8.32
N ARG A 10 0.18 -1.44 8.15
CA ARG A 10 0.91 -1.20 6.89
C ARG A 10 1.64 -2.45 6.40
N SER A 11 2.37 -3.13 7.29
CA SER A 11 3.12 -4.33 6.93
C SER A 11 2.19 -5.48 6.55
N ASN A 12 1.09 -5.68 7.28
CA ASN A 12 0.08 -6.69 6.97
C ASN A 12 -0.53 -6.44 5.58
N PHE A 13 -1.01 -5.22 5.33
CA PHE A 13 -1.53 -4.84 4.03
C PHE A 13 -0.50 -5.03 2.91
N ASN A 14 0.72 -4.48 3.07
CA ASN A 14 1.74 -4.47 2.02
C ASN A 14 2.32 -5.86 1.74
N HIS A 15 2.70 -6.60 2.78
CA HIS A 15 3.37 -7.90 2.61
C HIS A 15 2.37 -9.02 2.47
N ASN A 16 1.40 -9.14 3.39
CA ASN A 16 0.52 -10.31 3.42
C ASN A 16 -0.51 -10.27 2.29
N TRP A 17 -1.12 -9.11 2.04
CA TRP A 17 -2.15 -8.99 1.01
C TRP A 17 -1.58 -8.54 -0.34
N LEU A 18 -1.01 -7.34 -0.43
CA LEU A 18 -0.62 -6.74 -1.70
C LEU A 18 0.49 -7.52 -2.43
N LYS A 19 1.61 -7.80 -1.75
CA LYS A 19 2.74 -8.51 -2.39
C LYS A 19 2.52 -10.01 -2.50
N ASN A 20 2.17 -10.66 -1.39
CA ASN A 20 2.14 -12.12 -1.36
C ASN A 20 0.87 -12.73 -1.95
N ARG A 21 -0.24 -11.98 -2.01
CA ARG A 21 -1.50 -12.45 -2.62
C ARG A 21 -1.75 -11.76 -3.95
N LEU A 22 -1.99 -10.45 -3.96
CA LEU A 22 -2.40 -9.74 -5.19
C LEU A 22 -1.36 -9.83 -6.31
N ILE A 23 -0.14 -9.36 -6.08
CA ILE A 23 0.91 -9.34 -7.12
C ILE A 23 1.24 -10.76 -7.60
N VAL A 24 1.28 -11.74 -6.69
CA VAL A 24 1.53 -13.15 -7.02
C VAL A 24 0.40 -13.70 -7.89
N THR A 25 -0.86 -13.52 -7.51
CA THR A 25 -2.01 -13.99 -8.29
C THR A 25 -2.04 -13.32 -9.66
N LEU A 26 -1.88 -12.00 -9.75
CA LEU A 26 -1.83 -11.29 -11.04
C LEU A 26 -0.69 -11.80 -11.94
N SER A 27 0.49 -12.05 -11.36
CA SER A 27 1.63 -12.61 -12.10
C SER A 27 1.37 -14.04 -12.59
N ARG A 28 0.66 -14.85 -11.80
CA ARG A 28 0.26 -16.22 -12.16
C ARG A 28 -0.79 -16.19 -13.26
N THR A 29 -1.81 -15.34 -13.17
CA THR A 29 -2.79 -15.09 -14.23
C THR A 29 -2.11 -14.73 -15.54
N ARG A 30 -1.13 -13.82 -15.49
CA ARG A 30 -0.35 -13.44 -16.68
C ARG A 30 0.37 -14.63 -17.28
N ASN A 31 0.95 -15.50 -16.46
CA ASN A 31 1.66 -16.69 -16.98
C ASN A 31 0.70 -17.69 -17.63
N VAL A 32 -0.53 -17.83 -17.12
CA VAL A 32 -1.57 -18.66 -17.74
C VAL A 32 -1.99 -18.09 -19.08
N LEU A 33 -2.25 -16.77 -19.17
CA LEU A 33 -2.59 -16.10 -20.43
C LEU A 33 -1.50 -16.24 -21.49
N ASN A 34 -0.24 -16.23 -21.08
CA ASN A 34 0.89 -16.43 -21.98
C ASN A 34 1.19 -17.91 -22.30
N GLY A 35 0.33 -18.85 -21.86
CA GLY A 35 0.54 -20.30 -22.07
C GLY A 35 1.76 -20.88 -21.37
N LYS A 36 2.35 -20.17 -20.39
CA LYS A 36 3.54 -20.62 -19.65
C LYS A 36 3.20 -21.60 -18.52
N VAL A 37 1.97 -21.53 -18.01
CA VAL A 37 1.46 -22.36 -16.92
C VAL A 37 0.04 -22.79 -17.27
N HIS A 38 -0.29 -24.06 -17.01
CA HIS A 38 -1.67 -24.54 -17.07
C HIS A 38 -2.26 -24.56 -15.66
N ASP A 39 -3.32 -23.79 -15.45
CA ASP A 39 -3.96 -23.66 -14.15
C ASP A 39 -5.42 -23.24 -14.29
N GLU A 40 -6.32 -24.19 -14.07
CA GLU A 40 -7.75 -24.03 -14.29
C GLU A 40 -8.43 -23.24 -13.16
N ALA A 41 -7.80 -23.18 -11.97
CA ALA A 41 -8.36 -22.51 -10.81
C ALA A 41 -8.07 -21.00 -10.78
N ILE A 42 -7.14 -20.51 -11.62
CA ILE A 42 -6.63 -19.15 -11.54
C ILE A 42 -7.71 -18.08 -11.68
N TRP A 43 -8.75 -18.34 -12.47
CA TRP A 43 -9.85 -17.39 -12.69
C TRP A 43 -10.71 -17.24 -11.44
N ALA A 44 -11.03 -18.35 -10.78
CA ALA A 44 -11.77 -18.32 -9.52
C ALA A 44 -10.95 -17.61 -8.42
N ASP A 45 -9.65 -17.91 -8.32
CA ASP A 45 -8.74 -17.27 -7.37
C ASP A 45 -8.63 -15.76 -7.62
N LEU A 46 -8.51 -15.35 -8.88
CA LEU A 46 -8.43 -13.95 -9.28
C LEU A 46 -9.73 -13.21 -8.96
N THR A 47 -10.89 -13.74 -9.38
CA THR A 47 -12.19 -13.13 -9.10
C THR A 47 -12.44 -12.99 -7.60
N ALA A 48 -12.14 -14.03 -6.81
CA ALA A 48 -12.25 -13.98 -5.37
C ALA A 48 -11.36 -12.88 -4.79
N LEU A 49 -10.11 -12.78 -5.24
CA LEU A 49 -9.17 -11.79 -4.73
C LEU A 49 -9.56 -10.35 -5.10
N LEU A 50 -10.04 -10.12 -6.33
CA LEU A 50 -10.50 -8.80 -6.77
C LEU A 50 -11.76 -8.37 -6.01
N SER A 51 -12.60 -9.31 -5.57
CA SER A 51 -13.76 -9.01 -4.74
C SER A 51 -13.40 -8.45 -3.35
N GLU A 52 -12.19 -8.74 -2.84
CA GLU A 52 -11.68 -8.15 -1.59
C GLU A 52 -11.27 -6.68 -1.74
N TRP A 53 -11.09 -6.17 -2.97
CA TRP A 53 -10.48 -4.87 -3.21
C TRP A 53 -11.16 -3.69 -2.49
N PRO A 54 -12.50 -3.57 -2.45
CA PRO A 54 -13.15 -2.43 -1.77
C PRO A 54 -12.79 -2.33 -0.29
N GLU A 55 -12.73 -3.46 0.42
CA GLU A 55 -12.34 -3.50 1.83
C GLU A 55 -10.85 -3.17 1.99
N ARG A 56 -10.00 -3.73 1.12
CA ARG A 56 -8.54 -3.53 1.15
C ARG A 56 -8.16 -2.10 0.79
N MET A 57 -8.91 -1.46 -0.09
CA MET A 57 -8.76 -0.04 -0.41
C MET A 57 -9.10 0.83 0.80
N ALA A 58 -10.18 0.50 1.54
CA ALA A 58 -10.52 1.22 2.77
C ALA A 58 -9.41 1.06 3.83
N GLU A 59 -8.91 -0.17 4.02
CA GLU A 59 -7.77 -0.46 4.91
C GLU A 59 -6.53 0.38 4.52
N ALA A 60 -6.19 0.42 3.23
CA ALA A 60 -5.07 1.21 2.71
C ALA A 60 -5.23 2.70 3.01
N LYS A 61 -6.43 3.25 2.80
CA LYS A 61 -6.74 4.66 3.10
C LYS A 61 -6.57 4.96 4.59
N ASP A 62 -7.08 4.11 5.47
CA ASP A 62 -6.96 4.30 6.92
C ASP A 62 -5.50 4.28 7.39
N ILE A 63 -4.69 3.38 6.81
CA ILE A 63 -3.24 3.33 7.05
C ILE A 63 -2.59 4.64 6.58
N MET A 64 -2.90 5.12 5.37
CA MET A 64 -2.31 6.34 4.82
C MET A 64 -2.72 7.58 5.62
N MET A 65 -4.00 7.74 5.97
CA MET A 65 -4.49 8.88 6.76
C MET A 65 -3.82 8.97 8.13
N SER A 66 -3.43 7.83 8.70
CA SER A 66 -2.74 7.77 10.00
C SER A 66 -1.24 8.06 9.91
N TYR A 67 -0.65 8.11 8.71
CA TYR A 67 0.80 8.23 8.52
C TYR A 67 1.43 9.49 9.15
N PRO A 68 0.89 10.71 8.98
CA PRO A 68 1.52 11.91 9.53
C PRO A 68 1.71 11.86 11.04
N ASP A 69 0.74 11.29 11.76
CA ASP A 69 0.79 11.17 13.21
C ASP A 69 1.63 9.97 13.67
N ALA A 70 1.50 8.83 12.98
CA ALA A 70 2.13 7.58 13.38
C ALA A 70 3.63 7.50 13.02
N ALA A 71 4.06 8.15 11.94
CA ALA A 71 5.46 8.18 11.51
C ALA A 71 6.24 9.38 12.08
N SER A 72 5.56 10.36 12.65
CA SER A 72 6.19 11.51 13.29
C SER A 72 6.99 11.09 14.53
N PRO A 73 8.22 11.59 14.72
CA PRO A 73 9.03 11.29 15.90
C PRO A 73 8.49 11.94 17.18
N ARG A 74 7.44 12.76 17.09
CA ARG A 74 6.92 13.54 18.22
C ARG A 74 6.63 12.67 19.44
N GLN A 75 5.81 11.64 19.26
CA GLN A 75 5.36 10.78 20.37
C GLN A 75 6.53 10.04 21.02
N SER A 76 7.49 9.55 20.23
CA SER A 76 8.65 8.82 20.77
C SER A 76 9.60 9.76 21.53
N VAL A 77 9.82 10.97 21.03
CA VAL A 77 10.64 11.99 21.70
C VAL A 77 9.99 12.45 23.00
N GLU A 78 8.71 12.80 22.98
CA GLU A 78 7.98 13.22 24.19
C GLU A 78 7.98 12.11 25.25
N THR A 79 7.74 10.86 24.85
CA THR A 79 7.75 9.71 25.76
C THR A 79 9.14 9.45 26.36
N SER A 80 10.19 9.51 25.54
CA SER A 80 11.57 9.24 25.98
C SER A 80 12.10 10.31 26.94
N LEU A 81 11.63 11.56 26.79
CA LEU A 81 12.09 12.70 27.59
C LEU A 81 11.22 12.97 28.82
N ALA A 82 9.99 12.46 28.87
CA ALA A 82 9.01 12.74 29.93
C ALA A 82 9.51 12.46 31.36
N ALA A 83 10.44 11.52 31.54
CA ALA A 83 10.98 11.17 32.85
C ALA A 83 12.12 12.09 33.34
N ASN A 84 12.81 12.77 32.43
CA ASN A 84 14.11 13.39 32.72
C ASN A 84 14.17 14.89 32.42
N VAL A 85 13.15 15.45 31.75
CA VAL A 85 13.18 16.80 31.20
C VAL A 85 11.86 17.52 31.51
N PRO A 86 11.88 18.82 31.85
CA PRO A 86 10.67 19.64 31.94
C PRO A 86 9.78 19.53 30.69
N LYS A 87 8.46 19.54 30.88
CA LYS A 87 7.48 19.30 29.82
C LYS A 87 7.58 20.28 28.64
N ASP A 88 7.88 21.54 28.93
CA ASP A 88 8.11 22.61 27.96
C ASP A 88 9.36 22.33 27.09
N VAL A 89 10.46 21.90 27.71
CA VAL A 89 11.69 21.55 27.00
C VAL A 89 11.51 20.26 26.18
N ALA A 90 10.80 19.26 26.71
CA ALA A 90 10.47 18.04 25.97
C ALA A 90 9.60 18.33 24.73
N GLY A 91 8.61 19.22 24.87
CA GLY A 91 7.77 19.67 23.75
C GLY A 91 8.58 20.39 22.67
N TRP A 92 9.46 21.31 23.06
CA TRP A 92 10.35 22.01 22.14
C TRP A 92 11.29 21.06 21.39
N LEU A 93 11.91 20.09 22.08
CA LEU A 93 12.76 19.07 21.45
C LEU A 93 11.98 18.19 20.47
N ALA A 94 10.73 17.85 20.79
CA ALA A 94 9.85 17.12 19.89
C ALA A 94 9.52 17.93 18.62
N ASP A 95 9.27 19.23 18.75
CA ASP A 95 9.06 20.13 17.61
C ASP A 95 10.29 20.19 16.69
N VAL A 96 11.48 20.32 17.27
CA VAL A 96 12.75 20.31 16.52
C VAL A 96 12.96 18.99 15.80
N ALA A 97 12.68 17.86 16.45
CA ALA A 97 12.78 16.54 15.83
C ALA A 97 11.80 16.38 14.65
N VAL A 98 10.56 16.86 14.81
CA VAL A 98 9.56 16.87 13.73
C VAL A 98 10.00 17.75 12.56
N GLN A 99 10.57 18.92 12.83
CA GLN A 99 11.06 19.81 11.78
C GLN A 99 12.19 19.14 10.98
N ARG A 100 13.20 18.58 11.66
CA ARG A 100 14.29 17.86 11.00
C ARG A 100 13.80 16.68 10.18
N TRP A 101 12.86 15.91 10.72
CA TRP A 101 12.23 14.82 10.00
C TRP A 101 11.53 15.30 8.73
N LYS A 102 10.76 16.41 8.79
CA LYS A 102 10.12 16.99 7.61
C LYS A 102 11.13 17.42 6.53
N GLU A 103 12.25 18.00 6.94
CA GLU A 103 13.32 18.46 6.04
C GLU A 103 14.09 17.32 5.38
N GLN A 104 14.32 16.22 6.11
CA GLN A 104 15.12 15.09 5.62
C GLN A 104 14.30 14.07 4.83
N GLU A 105 13.05 13.85 5.24
CA GLU A 105 12.29 12.68 4.79
C GLU A 105 11.15 13.01 3.82
N SER A 106 10.87 14.30 3.58
CA SER A 106 9.78 14.76 2.72
C SER A 106 8.47 13.98 2.92
N PRO A 107 7.93 13.90 4.15
CA PRO A 107 6.79 13.02 4.44
C PRO A 107 5.56 13.32 3.61
N ASN A 108 5.33 14.59 3.24
CA ASN A 108 4.23 14.98 2.38
C ASN A 108 4.36 14.42 0.96
N GLU A 109 5.58 14.37 0.41
CA GLU A 109 5.83 13.80 -0.92
C GLU A 109 5.61 12.29 -0.92
N LYS A 110 6.11 11.60 0.11
CA LYS A 110 5.91 10.15 0.28
C LYS A 110 4.43 9.80 0.44
N TYR A 111 3.70 10.60 1.22
CA TYR A 111 2.26 10.45 1.37
C TYR A 111 1.52 10.68 0.05
N ALA A 112 1.87 11.75 -0.68
CA ALA A 112 1.27 12.04 -1.98
C ALA A 112 1.54 10.94 -3.01
N ASP A 113 2.76 10.39 -3.07
CA ASP A 113 3.12 9.25 -3.93
C ASP A 113 2.30 8.01 -3.58
N ALA A 114 2.14 7.70 -2.29
CA ALA A 114 1.34 6.55 -1.86
C ALA A 114 -0.15 6.72 -2.21
N VAL A 115 -0.71 7.90 -2.01
CA VAL A 115 -2.10 8.22 -2.40
C VAL A 115 -2.28 8.14 -3.92
N GLY A 116 -1.33 8.67 -4.69
CA GLY A 116 -1.32 8.56 -6.15
C GLY A 116 -1.33 7.12 -6.60
N ALA A 117 -0.40 6.30 -6.10
CA ALA A 117 -0.30 4.88 -6.42
C ALA A 117 -1.56 4.09 -6.03
N LEU A 118 -2.23 4.45 -4.93
CA LEU A 118 -3.50 3.82 -4.52
C LEU A 118 -4.64 4.17 -5.48
N ASN A 119 -4.73 5.42 -5.91
CA ASN A 119 -5.74 5.87 -6.86
C ASN A 119 -5.53 5.24 -8.25
N ASP A 120 -4.28 5.15 -8.70
CA ASP A 120 -3.92 4.49 -9.96
C ASP A 120 -4.31 3.00 -9.92
N LEU A 121 -3.99 2.31 -8.81
CA LEU A 121 -4.40 0.92 -8.63
C LEU A 121 -5.92 0.78 -8.61
N ASP A 122 -6.65 1.66 -7.93
CA ASP A 122 -8.12 1.62 -7.90
C ASP A 122 -8.72 1.83 -9.30
N SER A 123 -8.18 2.77 -10.08
CA SER A 123 -8.62 3.00 -11.46
C SER A 123 -8.49 1.74 -12.29
N HIS A 124 -7.31 1.10 -12.26
CA HIS A 124 -7.06 -0.12 -13.02
C HIS A 124 -7.85 -1.32 -12.50
N MET A 125 -8.11 -1.41 -11.19
CA MET A 125 -8.99 -2.43 -10.62
C MET A 125 -10.40 -2.33 -11.17
N ARG A 126 -10.95 -1.10 -11.27
CA ARG A 126 -12.29 -0.88 -11.84
C ARG A 126 -12.33 -1.20 -13.32
N GLU A 127 -11.35 -0.74 -14.09
CA GLU A 127 -11.21 -1.08 -15.52
C GLU A 127 -11.18 -2.59 -15.74
N PHE A 128 -10.34 -3.30 -14.97
CA PHE A 128 -10.18 -4.74 -15.09
C PHE A 128 -11.43 -5.51 -14.67
N ASN A 129 -12.12 -5.07 -13.61
CA ASN A 129 -13.40 -5.67 -13.20
C ASN A 129 -14.50 -5.51 -14.25
N VAL A 130 -14.55 -4.37 -14.95
CA VAL A 130 -15.48 -4.17 -16.07
C VAL A 130 -15.18 -5.18 -17.19
N LEU A 131 -13.91 -5.39 -17.54
CA LEU A 131 -13.52 -6.38 -18.55
C LEU A 131 -13.93 -7.80 -18.15
N LEU A 132 -13.63 -8.21 -16.91
CA LEU A 132 -14.01 -9.53 -16.38
C LEU A 132 -15.53 -9.75 -16.37
N SER A 133 -16.31 -8.70 -16.09
CA SER A 133 -17.77 -8.77 -16.06
C SER A 133 -18.41 -8.80 -17.46
N SER A 134 -17.70 -8.28 -18.45
CA SER A 134 -18.20 -8.14 -19.84
C SER A 134 -17.78 -9.30 -20.73
N SER A 135 -16.73 -10.03 -20.35
CA SER A 135 -16.22 -11.13 -21.16
C SER A 135 -17.03 -12.41 -20.94
N VAL A 136 -17.59 -12.94 -22.03
CA VAL A 136 -18.28 -14.25 -22.09
C VAL A 136 -17.29 -15.38 -22.44
N ALA A 137 -16.03 -15.03 -22.77
CA ALA A 137 -15.00 -15.91 -23.32
C ALA A 137 -13.69 -15.83 -22.49
N PRO A 138 -12.72 -16.75 -22.68
CA PRO A 138 -11.40 -16.58 -22.09
C PRO A 138 -10.77 -15.28 -22.58
N LEU A 139 -10.06 -14.59 -21.68
CA LEU A 139 -9.44 -13.30 -21.95
C LEU A 139 -8.55 -13.31 -23.22
N ASP A 140 -8.58 -12.22 -23.98
CA ASP A 140 -7.82 -12.04 -25.22
C ASP A 140 -6.51 -11.23 -25.04
N GLU A 141 -5.83 -10.88 -26.14
CA GLU A 141 -4.60 -10.06 -26.11
C GLU A 141 -4.83 -8.67 -25.48
N GLY A 142 -6.01 -8.07 -25.66
CA GLY A 142 -6.38 -6.77 -25.09
C GLY A 142 -6.47 -6.83 -23.56
N ASP A 143 -6.96 -7.94 -23.03
CA ASP A 143 -7.05 -8.18 -21.58
C ASP A 143 -5.67 -8.34 -20.93
N THR A 144 -4.68 -8.79 -21.69
CA THR A 144 -3.29 -8.89 -21.23
C THR A 144 -2.69 -7.50 -20.94
N CYS A 145 -3.03 -6.50 -21.75
CA CYS A 145 -2.60 -5.11 -21.52
C CYS A 145 -3.18 -4.53 -20.23
N ALA A 146 -4.48 -4.78 -19.96
CA ALA A 146 -5.13 -4.34 -18.73
C ALA A 146 -4.50 -5.02 -17.49
N LEU A 147 -4.21 -6.31 -17.58
CA LEU A 147 -3.53 -7.05 -16.52
C LEU A 147 -2.12 -6.51 -16.21
N GLU A 148 -1.34 -6.17 -17.23
CA GLU A 148 0.01 -5.60 -17.04
C GLU A 148 -0.04 -4.22 -16.38
N ARG A 149 -1.00 -3.36 -16.75
CA ARG A 149 -1.22 -2.07 -16.08
C ARG A 149 -1.60 -2.27 -14.61
N LEU A 150 -2.49 -3.21 -14.34
CA LEU A 150 -2.90 -3.55 -12.97
C LEU A 150 -1.72 -4.04 -12.14
N LEU A 151 -0.89 -4.92 -12.71
CA LEU A 151 0.31 -5.44 -12.07
C LEU A 151 1.33 -4.32 -11.80
N LEU A 152 1.54 -3.41 -12.75
CA LEU A 152 2.44 -2.26 -12.58
C LEU A 152 1.98 -1.35 -11.44
N ALA A 153 0.70 -0.99 -11.41
CA ALA A 153 0.12 -0.15 -10.36
C ALA A 153 0.19 -0.82 -8.98
N ALA A 154 -0.07 -2.13 -8.89
CA ALA A 154 0.08 -2.89 -7.65
C ALA A 154 1.52 -2.87 -7.14
N ASN A 155 2.51 -3.01 -8.03
CA ASN A 155 3.92 -2.92 -7.67
C ASN A 155 4.32 -1.52 -7.21
N HIS A 156 3.83 -0.46 -7.87
CA HIS A 156 4.08 0.93 -7.46
C HIS A 156 3.52 1.20 -6.07
N LEU A 157 2.27 0.80 -5.78
CA LEU A 157 1.71 0.91 -4.44
C LEU A 157 2.54 0.13 -3.42
N GLY A 158 2.99 -1.08 -3.76
CA GLY A 158 3.83 -1.88 -2.88
C GLY A 158 5.18 -1.22 -2.56
N LYS A 159 5.75 -0.48 -3.52
CA LYS A 159 6.95 0.33 -3.32
C LYS A 159 6.66 1.54 -2.43
N ALA A 160 5.61 2.30 -2.73
CA ALA A 160 5.21 3.48 -1.95
C ALA A 160 4.93 3.13 -0.48
N MET A 161 4.18 2.04 -0.23
CA MET A 161 3.93 1.51 1.12
C MET A 161 5.19 1.04 1.85
N SER A 162 6.21 0.60 1.10
CA SER A 162 7.51 0.26 1.69
C SER A 162 8.29 1.52 2.07
N THR A 163 8.23 2.56 1.26
CA THR A 163 8.87 3.86 1.52
C THR A 163 8.31 4.54 2.77
N LEU A 164 6.99 4.46 3.01
CA LEU A 164 6.38 4.97 4.24
C LEU A 164 6.96 4.29 5.50
N GLY A 165 7.36 3.02 5.43
CA GLY A 165 7.79 2.23 6.58
C GLY A 165 9.27 2.33 6.97
N ARG A 166 10.15 2.95 6.16
CA ARG A 166 11.60 2.98 6.41
C ARG A 166 12.05 3.92 7.55
N LEU A 167 11.11 4.59 8.22
CA LEU A 167 11.37 5.69 9.15
C LEU A 167 11.59 5.26 10.61
N GLN A 168 11.57 3.97 10.92
CA GLN A 168 11.67 3.44 12.30
C GLN A 168 12.95 2.64 12.58
N GLY A 169 13.98 2.76 11.73
CA GLY A 169 15.25 2.04 11.87
C GLY A 169 16.39 2.92 12.39
#